data_AF-A0A6I3G047-F1
#
_entry.id   AF-A0A6I3G047-F1
#
_cell.length_a   1.000
_cell.length_b   1.000
_cell.length_c   1.000
_cell.angle_alpha   90.00
_cell.angle_beta   90.00
_cell.angle_gamma   90.00
#
_symmetry.space_group_name_H-M   'P 1'
#
loop_
_entity.id
_entity.type
_entity.pdbx_description
1 polymer ?
#
loop_
_entity_poly.entity_id
_entity_poly.type
_entity_poly.pdbx_seq_one_letter_code
_entity_poly.pdbx_strand_id
1 'polypeptide(L)'
;MEKYFLIAFIVIFAIWYLSYSATRLDRLHHRVETSWANLDGLLQRRAAVALEIAKSELADPASALLLTAAAHQARDAQMQTRSQAESGLSGTLGLLLNDGHLVDGFIEKDLLRELSELTDKIRVAIALHVDAVTRTQMVRKKPVFRIFRLAGSAPLPVTYEFEADVL
;
A
#
# COMPACT_ATOMS: atom_id res chain seq x y z
N MET A 1 43.12 10.48 34.87
CA MET A 1 41.67 10.31 35.13
C MET A 1 40.81 10.96 34.07
N GLU A 2 41.14 12.17 33.58
CA GLU A 2 40.35 12.89 32.56
C GLU A 2 40.07 12.09 31.28
N LYS A 3 41.04 11.33 30.75
CA LYS A 3 40.85 10.47 29.56
C LYS A 3 39.76 9.41 29.76
N TYR A 4 39.67 8.80 30.95
CA TYR A 4 38.64 7.80 31.24
C TYR A 4 37.26 8.42 31.34
N PHE A 5 37.15 9.63 31.92
CA PHE A 5 35.90 10.39 31.94
C PHE A 5 35.44 10.78 30.53
N LEU A 6 36.35 11.24 29.66
CA LEU A 6 36.06 11.53 28.26
C LEU A 6 35.56 10.29 27.51
N ILE A 7 36.24 9.15 27.66
CA ILE A 7 35.83 7.89 27.04
C ILE A 7 34.45 7.46 27.55
N ALA A 8 34.22 7.49 28.86
CA ALA A 8 32.94 7.13 29.44
C ALA A 8 31.81 8.03 28.92
N PHE A 9 32.05 9.34 28.81
CA PHE A 9 31.09 10.29 28.27
C PHE A 9 30.75 10.00 26.81
N ILE A 10 31.75 9.74 25.96
CA ILE A 10 31.56 9.36 24.55
C ILE A 10 30.74 8.08 24.43
N VAL A 11 31.03 7.07 25.26
CA VAL A 11 30.29 5.79 25.25
C VAL A 11 28.83 5.99 25.65
N ILE A 12 28.56 6.75 26.72
CA ILE A 12 27.19 7.06 27.16
C ILE A 12 26.44 7.81 26.05
N PHE A 13 27.08 8.81 25.44
CA PHE A 13 26.48 9.57 24.34
C PHE A 13 26.17 8.68 23.12
N ALA A 14 27.09 7.77 22.77
CA ALA A 14 26.89 6.81 21.70
C ALA A 14 25.70 5.88 21.99
N ILE A 15 25.62 5.30 23.19
CA ILE A 15 24.50 4.42 23.60
C ILE A 15 23.17 5.17 23.54
N TRP A 16 23.13 6.41 24.03
CA TRP A 16 21.93 7.25 23.98
C TRP A 16 21.51 7.54 22.53
N TYR A 17 22.46 7.95 21.68
CA TYR A 17 22.21 8.24 20.26
C TYR A 17 21.74 7.00 19.48
N LEU A 18 22.32 5.84 19.77
CA LEU A 18 21.95 4.55 19.19
C LEU A 18 20.51 4.16 19.59
N SER A 19 20.18 4.28 20.87
CA SER A 19 18.82 4.03 21.39
C SER A 19 17.79 4.93 20.71
N TYR A 20 18.07 6.24 20.62
CA TYR A 20 17.18 7.19 19.94
C TYR A 20 17.01 6.85 18.45
N SER A 21 18.10 6.48 17.78
CA SER A 21 18.09 6.13 16.36
C SER A 21 17.29 4.85 16.09
N ALA A 22 17.40 3.85 16.96
CA ALA A 22 16.62 2.61 16.89
C ALA A 22 15.11 2.89 16.98
N THR A 23 14.68 3.66 17.98
CA THR A 23 13.26 4.05 18.15
C THR A 23 12.73 4.84 16.95
N ARG A 24 13.58 5.68 16.34
CA ARG A 24 13.20 6.44 15.14
C ARG A 24 12.98 5.52 13.94
N LEU A 25 13.81 4.49 13.78
CA LEU A 25 13.66 3.51 12.70
C LEU A 25 12.43 2.64 12.91
N ASP A 26 12.16 2.20 14.14
CA ASP A 26 10.97 1.43 14.51
C ASP A 26 9.66 2.14 14.13
N ARG A 27 9.57 3.43 14.46
CA ARG A 27 8.42 4.27 14.05
C ARG A 27 8.23 4.36 12.54
N LEU A 28 9.30 4.33 11.76
CA LEU A 28 9.22 4.35 10.30
C LEU A 28 8.72 3.02 9.74
N HIS A 29 9.19 1.90 10.29
CA HIS A 29 8.66 0.58 9.94
C HIS A 29 7.17 0.47 10.26
N HIS A 30 6.77 0.90 11.46
CA HIS A 30 5.36 0.88 11.85
C HIS A 30 4.50 1.80 10.96
N ARG A 31 5.05 2.93 10.49
CA ARG A 31 4.37 3.78 9.51
C ARG A 31 4.19 3.09 8.15
N VAL A 32 5.17 2.30 7.70
CA VAL A 32 5.02 1.49 6.48
C VAL A 32 3.92 0.46 6.66
N GLU A 33 3.93 -0.30 7.76
CA GLU A 33 2.91 -1.33 8.06
C GLU A 33 1.50 -0.75 8.14
N THR A 34 1.33 0.36 8.85
CA THR A 34 0.02 1.04 8.97
C THR A 34 -0.46 1.63 7.64
N SER A 35 0.44 2.20 6.85
CA SER A 35 0.08 2.69 5.50
C SER A 35 -0.35 1.56 4.57
N TRP A 36 0.32 0.40 4.65
CA TRP A 36 -0.05 -0.79 3.90
C TRP A 36 -1.42 -1.32 4.32
N ALA A 37 -1.67 -1.44 5.64
CA ALA A 37 -2.95 -1.90 6.15
C ALA A 37 -4.12 -0.99 5.72
N ASN A 38 -3.90 0.32 5.68
CA ASN A 38 -4.89 1.28 5.17
C ASN A 38 -5.15 1.11 3.67
N LEU A 39 -4.08 0.97 2.87
CA LEU A 39 -4.20 0.71 1.43
C LEU A 39 -4.95 -0.61 1.18
N ASP A 40 -4.60 -1.67 1.89
CA ASP A 40 -5.22 -2.98 1.79
C ASP A 40 -6.73 -2.93 2.06
N GLY A 41 -7.15 -2.21 3.12
CA GLY A 41 -8.56 -2.00 3.41
C GLY A 41 -9.33 -1.31 2.28
N LEU A 42 -8.71 -0.34 1.59
CA LEU A 42 -9.32 0.33 0.44
C LEU A 42 -9.42 -0.59 -0.78
N LEU A 43 -8.39 -1.39 -1.05
CA LEU A 43 -8.39 -2.37 -2.14
C LEU A 43 -9.48 -3.44 -1.94
N GLN A 44 -9.60 -3.95 -0.71
CA GLN A 44 -10.67 -4.89 -0.33
C GLN A 44 -12.06 -4.29 -0.54
N ARG A 45 -12.26 -3.01 -0.19
CA ARG A 45 -13.52 -2.31 -0.42
C ARG A 45 -13.82 -2.10 -1.91
N ARG A 46 -12.80 -1.79 -2.72
CA ARG A 46 -12.94 -1.70 -4.18
C ARG A 46 -13.36 -3.04 -4.80
N ALA A 47 -12.76 -4.15 -4.35
CA ALA A 47 -13.16 -5.49 -4.80
C ALA A 47 -14.61 -5.82 -4.42
N ALA A 48 -15.08 -5.38 -3.24
CA ALA A 48 -16.48 -5.54 -2.83
C ALA A 48 -17.43 -4.74 -3.74
N VAL A 49 -17.14 -3.46 -4.02
CA VAL A 49 -17.93 -2.64 -4.95
C VAL A 49 -17.92 -3.22 -6.37
N ALA A 50 -16.79 -3.78 -6.83
CA ALA A 50 -16.72 -4.47 -8.11
C ALA A 50 -17.66 -5.69 -8.18
N LEU A 51 -17.81 -6.45 -7.09
CA LEU A 51 -18.78 -7.56 -7.01
C LEU A 51 -20.23 -7.07 -7.02
N GLU A 52 -20.51 -5.88 -6.48
CA GLU A 52 -21.84 -5.27 -6.55
C GLU A 52 -22.14 -4.79 -7.97
N ILE A 53 -21.18 -4.15 -8.64
CA ILE A 53 -21.28 -3.78 -10.05
C ILE A 53 -21.52 -5.01 -10.93
N ALA A 54 -20.82 -6.12 -10.68
CA ALA A 54 -21.02 -7.37 -11.44
C ALA A 54 -22.43 -7.98 -11.29
N LYS A 55 -23.17 -7.66 -10.22
CA LYS A 55 -24.54 -8.13 -9.99
C LYS A 55 -25.61 -7.17 -10.49
N SER A 56 -25.22 -5.95 -10.87
CA SER A 56 -26.11 -4.91 -11.37
C SER A 56 -26.30 -4.99 -12.88
N GLU A 57 -27.18 -4.15 -13.42
CA GLU A 57 -27.42 -4.06 -14.87
C GLU A 57 -26.28 -3.35 -15.64
N LEU A 58 -25.22 -2.91 -14.94
CA LEU A 58 -24.01 -2.32 -15.55
C LEU A 58 -23.19 -3.33 -16.37
N ALA A 59 -23.22 -4.60 -16.00
CA ALA A 59 -22.38 -5.63 -16.59
C ALA A 59 -23.23 -6.57 -17.45
N ASP A 60 -22.84 -6.77 -18.72
CA ASP A 60 -23.38 -7.90 -19.49
C ASP A 60 -22.97 -9.24 -18.83
N PRO A 61 -23.66 -10.36 -19.09
CA PRO A 61 -23.38 -11.63 -18.44
C PRO A 61 -21.93 -12.13 -18.58
N ALA A 62 -21.24 -11.81 -19.69
CA ALA A 62 -19.84 -12.20 -19.87
C ALA A 62 -18.91 -11.30 -19.05
N SER A 63 -19.11 -9.98 -19.10
CA SER A 63 -18.38 -9.00 -18.31
C SER A 63 -18.57 -9.20 -16.80
N ALA A 64 -19.78 -9.55 -16.37
CA ALA A 64 -20.10 -9.86 -14.97
C ALA A 64 -19.29 -11.05 -14.44
N LEU A 65 -19.14 -12.11 -15.24
CA LEU A 65 -18.33 -13.29 -14.87
C LEU A 65 -16.84 -12.94 -14.76
N LEU A 66 -16.31 -12.18 -15.73
CA LEU A 66 -14.91 -11.74 -15.72
C LEU A 66 -14.62 -10.83 -14.53
N LEU A 67 -15.49 -9.84 -14.27
CA LEU A 67 -15.36 -8.93 -13.14
C LEU A 67 -15.46 -9.65 -11.81
N THR A 68 -16.39 -10.61 -11.67
CA THR A 68 -16.53 -11.43 -10.47
C THR A 68 -15.27 -12.25 -10.20
N ALA A 69 -14.70 -12.90 -11.23
CA ALA A 69 -13.46 -13.66 -11.08
C ALA A 69 -12.27 -12.77 -10.70
N ALA A 70 -12.13 -11.61 -11.35
CA ALA A 70 -11.06 -10.66 -11.04
C ALA A 70 -11.19 -10.08 -9.63
N ALA A 71 -12.41 -9.75 -9.20
CA ALA A 71 -12.67 -9.23 -7.86
C ALA A 71 -12.37 -10.26 -6.77
N HIS A 72 -12.73 -11.53 -6.97
CA HIS A 72 -12.35 -12.61 -6.06
C HIS A 72 -10.83 -12.81 -6.01
N GLN A 73 -10.16 -12.78 -7.17
CA GLN A 73 -8.70 -12.89 -7.22
C GLN A 73 -8.01 -11.74 -6.49
N ALA A 74 -8.47 -10.50 -6.66
CA ALA A 74 -7.95 -9.34 -5.94
C ALA A 74 -8.16 -9.45 -4.43
N ARG A 75 -9.35 -9.91 -4.01
CA ARG A 75 -9.70 -10.09 -2.60
C ARG A 75 -8.82 -11.12 -1.89
N ASP A 76 -8.59 -12.25 -2.56
CA ASP A 76 -7.89 -13.40 -1.98
C ASP A 76 -6.37 -13.35 -2.24
N ALA A 77 -5.89 -12.39 -3.03
CA ALA A 77 -4.47 -12.28 -3.37
C ALA A 77 -3.59 -12.07 -2.12
N GLN A 78 -2.42 -12.70 -2.14
CA GLN A 78 -1.36 -12.45 -1.16
C GLN A 78 -0.46 -11.32 -1.64
N MET A 79 0.37 -10.79 -0.74
CA MET A 79 1.23 -9.63 -1.00
C MET A 79 2.09 -9.78 -2.27
N GLN A 80 2.56 -10.99 -2.59
CA GLN A 80 3.37 -11.29 -3.77
C GLN A 80 2.57 -11.29 -5.08
N THR A 81 1.30 -11.70 -5.04
CA THR A 81 0.42 -11.80 -6.22
C THR A 81 -0.56 -10.62 -6.33
N ARG A 82 -0.62 -9.75 -5.32
CA ARG A 82 -1.54 -8.60 -5.24
C ARG A 82 -1.41 -7.70 -6.46
N SER A 83 -0.20 -7.43 -6.92
CA SER A 83 0.01 -6.57 -8.09
C SER A 83 -0.70 -7.08 -9.34
N GLN A 84 -0.53 -8.36 -9.67
CA GLN A 84 -1.17 -8.96 -10.85
C GLN A 84 -2.69 -8.97 -10.72
N ALA A 85 -3.19 -9.28 -9.52
CA ALA A 85 -4.62 -9.31 -9.27
C ALA A 85 -5.27 -7.92 -9.35
N GLU A 86 -4.62 -6.88 -8.81
CA GLU A 86 -5.10 -5.50 -8.88
C GLU A 86 -5.04 -4.93 -10.29
N SER A 87 -3.99 -5.23 -11.07
CA SER A 87 -3.91 -4.86 -12.48
C SER A 87 -5.01 -5.57 -13.30
N GLY A 88 -5.26 -6.85 -13.03
CA GLY A 88 -6.37 -7.60 -13.65
C GLY A 88 -7.74 -7.00 -13.34
N LEU A 89 -8.03 -6.72 -12.07
CA LEU A 89 -9.26 -6.05 -11.65
C LEU A 89 -9.42 -4.67 -12.29
N SER A 90 -8.35 -3.87 -12.31
CA SER A 90 -8.35 -2.54 -12.95
C SER A 90 -8.61 -2.62 -14.45
N GLY A 91 -8.03 -3.59 -15.14
CA GLY A 91 -8.29 -3.84 -16.56
C GLY A 91 -9.74 -4.19 -16.83
N THR A 92 -10.31 -5.15 -16.07
CA THR A 92 -11.73 -5.55 -16.24
C THR A 92 -12.70 -4.42 -15.95
N LEU A 93 -12.46 -3.64 -14.88
CA LEU A 93 -13.25 -2.44 -14.58
C LEU A 93 -13.13 -1.38 -15.67
N GLY A 94 -11.92 -1.17 -16.21
CA GLY A 94 -11.71 -0.20 -17.29
C GLY A 94 -12.48 -0.55 -18.56
N LEU A 95 -12.52 -1.83 -18.94
CA LEU A 95 -13.31 -2.31 -20.07
C LEU A 95 -14.82 -2.10 -19.83
N LEU A 96 -15.31 -2.49 -18.65
CA LEU A 96 -16.73 -2.31 -18.31
C LEU A 96 -17.13 -0.83 -18.30
N LEU A 97 -16.31 0.05 -17.72
CA LEU A 97 -16.62 1.48 -17.64
C LEU A 97 -16.66 2.15 -19.02
N ASN A 98 -15.84 1.69 -19.95
CA ASN A 98 -15.85 2.18 -21.33
C ASN A 98 -17.15 1.79 -22.07
N ASP A 99 -17.71 0.62 -21.75
CA ASP A 99 -18.91 0.09 -22.39
C ASP A 99 -20.21 0.51 -21.67
N GLY A 100 -20.14 0.78 -20.36
CA GLY A 100 -21.28 1.03 -19.45
C GLY A 100 -21.88 2.43 -19.46
N HIS A 101 -21.48 3.31 -20.39
CA HIS A 101 -21.96 4.71 -20.48
C HIS A 101 -23.46 4.88 -20.76
N LEU A 102 -24.22 3.79 -20.92
CA LEU A 102 -25.62 3.80 -21.35
C LEU A 102 -26.65 3.57 -20.21
N VAL A 103 -26.22 3.45 -18.96
CA VAL A 103 -27.10 3.06 -17.84
C VAL A 103 -27.61 4.28 -17.06
N ASP A 104 -28.94 4.42 -16.96
CA ASP A 104 -29.60 5.62 -16.39
C ASP A 104 -30.06 5.45 -14.93
N GLY A 105 -29.92 4.25 -14.37
CA GLY A 105 -30.40 3.93 -13.02
C GLY A 105 -29.62 4.62 -11.88
N PHE A 106 -30.35 4.93 -10.80
CA PHE A 106 -29.80 5.66 -9.65
C PHE A 106 -28.76 4.83 -8.87
N ILE A 107 -29.00 3.52 -8.72
CA ILE A 107 -28.13 2.61 -7.97
C ILE A 107 -26.79 2.47 -8.68
N GLU A 108 -26.84 2.34 -10.00
CA GLU A 108 -25.69 2.15 -10.87
C GLU A 108 -24.78 3.40 -10.86
N LYS A 109 -25.40 4.58 -10.95
CA LYS A 109 -24.66 5.86 -10.81
C LYS A 109 -24.01 5.99 -9.44
N ASP A 110 -24.66 5.54 -8.38
CA ASP A 110 -24.10 5.61 -7.02
C ASP A 110 -22.91 4.67 -6.83
N LEU A 111 -22.98 3.45 -7.38
CA LEU A 111 -21.87 2.49 -7.40
C LEU A 111 -20.66 3.03 -8.19
N LEU A 112 -20.90 3.66 -9.34
CA LEU A 112 -19.85 4.29 -10.13
C LEU A 112 -19.20 5.47 -9.40
N ARG A 113 -20.00 6.28 -8.70
CA ARG A 113 -19.51 7.36 -7.85
C ARG A 113 -18.66 6.82 -6.71
N GLU A 114 -19.14 5.80 -5.99
CA GLU A 114 -18.37 5.17 -4.91
C GLU A 114 -17.05 4.57 -5.43
N LEU A 115 -17.08 3.89 -6.59
CA LEU A 115 -15.88 3.36 -7.22
C LEU A 115 -14.86 4.46 -7.56
N SER A 116 -15.31 5.60 -8.10
CA SER A 116 -14.45 6.75 -8.39
C SER A 116 -13.82 7.30 -7.10
N GLU A 117 -14.64 7.52 -6.05
CA GLU A 117 -14.15 8.02 -4.77
C GLU A 117 -13.15 7.05 -4.09
N LEU A 118 -13.37 5.74 -4.21
CA LEU A 118 -12.43 4.74 -3.73
C LEU A 118 -11.12 4.77 -4.53
N THR A 119 -11.20 4.92 -5.85
CA THR A 119 -10.03 5.00 -6.72
C THR A 119 -9.15 6.20 -6.37
N ASP A 120 -9.76 7.36 -6.09
CA ASP A 120 -9.04 8.55 -5.64
C ASP A 120 -8.37 8.34 -4.28
N LYS A 121 -9.08 7.73 -3.32
CA LYS A 121 -8.53 7.39 -2.00
C LYS A 121 -7.37 6.40 -2.12
N ILE A 122 -7.47 5.40 -2.99
CA ILE A 122 -6.41 4.42 -3.26
C ILE A 122 -5.17 5.12 -3.80
N ARG A 123 -5.32 6.03 -4.78
CA ARG A 123 -4.20 6.81 -5.33
C ARG A 123 -3.44 7.58 -4.24
N VAL A 124 -4.16 8.23 -3.32
CA VAL A 124 -3.55 8.93 -2.19
C VAL A 124 -2.88 7.95 -1.22
N ALA A 125 -3.52 6.82 -0.91
CA ALA A 125 -2.96 5.80 -0.01
C ALA A 125 -1.67 5.18 -0.57
N ILE A 126 -1.61 4.91 -1.87
CA ILE A 126 -0.41 4.46 -2.58
C ILE A 126 0.72 5.48 -2.42
N ALA A 127 0.46 6.76 -2.69
CA ALA A 127 1.47 7.81 -2.53
C ALA A 127 2.02 7.89 -1.09
N LEU A 128 1.14 7.73 -0.08
CA LEU A 128 1.54 7.69 1.33
C LEU A 128 2.39 6.45 1.66
N HIS A 129 2.07 5.29 1.09
CA HIS A 129 2.85 4.07 1.27
C HIS A 129 4.24 4.22 0.65
N VAL A 130 4.32 4.67 -0.61
CA VAL A 130 5.58 4.91 -1.33
C VAL A 130 6.47 5.92 -0.59
N ASP A 131 5.92 7.01 -0.04
CA ASP A 131 6.65 7.96 0.81
C ASP A 131 7.21 7.28 2.08
N ALA A 132 6.38 6.47 2.76
CA ALA A 132 6.81 5.74 3.95
C ALA A 132 7.94 4.74 3.65
N VAL A 133 7.82 3.98 2.55
CA VAL A 133 8.84 3.04 2.08
C VAL A 133 10.14 3.79 1.77
N THR A 134 10.07 4.85 0.97
CA THR A 134 11.23 5.65 0.54
C THR A 134 11.96 6.25 1.74
N ARG A 135 11.24 6.86 2.69
CA ARG A 135 11.83 7.42 3.92
C ARG A 135 12.52 6.35 4.76
N THR A 136 11.91 5.18 4.88
CA THR A 136 12.48 4.06 5.64
C THR A 136 13.75 3.56 4.97
N GLN A 137 13.75 3.37 3.65
CA GLN A 137 14.93 2.97 2.88
C GLN A 137 16.07 4.01 3.00
N MET A 138 15.76 5.31 2.88
CA MET A 138 16.75 6.39 3.03
C MET A 138 17.44 6.37 4.40
N VAL A 139 16.67 6.16 5.47
CA VAL A 139 17.21 6.10 6.84
C VAL A 139 18.07 4.85 7.02
N ARG A 140 17.59 3.71 6.52
CA ARG A 140 18.29 2.43 6.63
C ARG A 140 19.62 2.39 5.85
N LYS A 141 19.76 3.19 4.79
CA LYS A 141 21.00 3.34 4.01
C LYS A 141 22.12 4.08 4.77
N LYS A 142 21.83 4.79 5.87
CA LYS A 142 22.85 5.53 6.63
C LYS A 142 23.85 4.59 7.34
N PRO A 143 25.14 4.95 7.40
CA PRO A 143 26.19 4.06 7.91
C PRO A 143 26.00 3.66 9.38
N VAL A 144 25.43 4.54 10.20
CA VAL A 144 25.09 4.25 11.61
C VAL A 144 24.22 3.00 11.73
N PHE A 145 23.19 2.86 10.89
CA PHE A 145 22.27 1.72 10.95
C PHE A 145 22.90 0.42 10.41
N ARG A 146 23.84 0.54 9.46
CA ARG A 146 24.56 -0.59 8.86
C ARG A 146 25.66 -1.12 9.77
N ILE A 147 26.46 -0.23 10.36
CA ILE A 147 27.58 -0.56 11.25
C ILE A 147 27.05 -1.15 12.57
N PHE A 148 26.05 -0.52 13.17
CA PHE A 148 25.49 -0.95 14.44
C PHE A 148 24.34 -1.96 14.31
N ARG A 149 24.04 -2.43 13.09
CA ARG A 149 22.99 -3.42 12.77
C ARG A 149 21.63 -3.11 13.44
N LEU A 150 21.30 -1.83 13.57
CA LEU A 150 20.11 -1.34 14.28
C LEU A 150 18.79 -1.76 13.62
N ALA A 151 18.82 -2.10 12.32
CA ALA A 151 17.65 -2.58 11.59
C ALA A 151 17.33 -4.07 11.84
N GLY A 152 18.18 -4.79 12.58
CA GLY A 152 17.99 -6.21 12.88
C GLY A 152 17.75 -7.06 11.62
N SER A 153 16.79 -7.98 11.72
CA SER A 153 16.35 -8.89 10.64
C SER A 153 15.14 -8.38 9.86
N ALA A 154 14.69 -7.13 10.07
CA ALA A 154 13.51 -6.62 9.40
C ALA A 154 13.71 -6.60 7.87
N PRO A 155 12.74 -7.12 7.07
CA PRO A 155 12.83 -7.07 5.62
C PRO A 155 12.87 -5.63 5.13
N LEU A 156 13.48 -5.40 3.95
CA LEU A 156 13.44 -4.07 3.34
C LEU A 156 12.01 -3.79 2.88
N PRO A 157 11.42 -2.63 3.22
CA PRO A 157 10.13 -2.26 2.66
C PRO A 157 10.28 -2.05 1.16
N VAL A 158 9.32 -2.56 0.38
CA VAL A 158 9.29 -2.54 -1.08
C VAL A 158 8.02 -1.85 -1.56
N THR A 159 8.10 -1.19 -2.71
CA THR A 159 6.95 -0.72 -3.46
C THR A 159 6.51 -1.81 -4.43
N TYR A 160 5.22 -1.94 -4.68
CA TYR A 160 4.69 -2.94 -5.62
C TYR A 160 4.51 -2.35 -7.01
N GLU A 161 4.45 -3.21 -8.03
CA GLU A 161 4.38 -2.77 -9.44
C GLU A 161 3.07 -2.01 -9.74
N PHE A 162 1.93 -2.44 -9.19
CA PHE A 162 0.64 -1.73 -9.34
C PHE A 162 0.65 -0.31 -8.73
N GLU A 163 1.55 -0.03 -7.79
CA GLU A 163 1.71 1.30 -7.19
C GLU A 163 2.49 2.25 -8.09
N ALA A 164 3.36 1.70 -8.95
CA ALA A 164 4.18 2.47 -9.88
C ALA A 164 3.36 3.02 -11.05
N ASP A 165 2.32 2.31 -11.48
CA ASP A 165 1.43 2.71 -12.58
C ASP A 165 0.52 3.91 -12.23
N VAL A 166 0.44 4.27 -10.94
CA VAL A 166 -0.48 5.28 -10.41
C VAL A 166 0.19 6.67 -10.27
N LEU A 167 1.53 6.73 -10.29
CA LEU A 167 2.35 7.93 -10.16
C LEU A 167 2.73 8.54 -11.51
#